data_AF-A0A1W2ABH7-F1
#
_entry.id   AF-A0A1W2ABH7-F1
#
_cell.length_a   1.000
_cell.length_b   1.000
_cell.length_c   1.000
_cell.angle_alpha   90.00
_cell.angle_beta   90.00
_cell.angle_gamma   90.00
#
_symmetry.space_group_name_H-M   'P 1'
#
loop_
_entity.id
_entity.type
_entity.pdbx_description
1 polymer ?
#
loop_
_entity_poly.entity_id
_entity_poly.type
_entity_poly.pdbx_seq_one_letter_code
_entity_poly.pdbx_strand_id
1 'polypeptide(L)'
;MIIKLSPQEMHPPQQLAVWKNGEQLNINGLTIDLANLVEGAALPVNAIGSAWLATPIRRIGGQVVLTLFLPNSPESTEAERFPSDLVDVPDGRVALPGKPAEEHFPTLGFAQIDWSLMQTVAQQAEVLTLATIAHLRREADLAVAPLADAVALEMASEEEAAKLKDWQRYRVLLNRVPEQSGWPTEIDWPALPA
;
A
#
# COMPACT_ATOMS: atom_id res chain seq x y z
N MET A 1 7.91 -12.07 12.45
CA MET A 1 7.22 -12.07 11.14
C MET A 1 5.75 -12.28 11.41
N ILE A 2 4.88 -11.50 10.77
CA ILE A 2 3.43 -11.65 10.82
C ILE A 2 2.95 -12.12 9.44
N ILE A 3 2.20 -13.22 9.42
CA ILE A 3 1.57 -13.74 8.21
C ILE A 3 0.06 -13.60 8.37
N LYS A 4 -0.52 -12.67 7.63
CA LYS A 4 -1.97 -12.52 7.49
C LYS A 4 -2.47 -13.51 6.45
N LEU A 5 -3.72 -13.92 6.57
CA LEU A 5 -4.34 -14.88 5.67
C LEU A 5 -5.60 -14.27 5.05
N SER A 6 -5.70 -14.32 3.73
CA SER A 6 -6.87 -13.91 2.96
C SER A 6 -7.55 -15.16 2.40
N PRO A 7 -8.66 -15.60 3.01
CA PRO A 7 -9.53 -16.64 2.46
C PRO A 7 -9.84 -16.41 0.98
N GLN A 8 -9.57 -17.39 0.13
CA GLN A 8 -9.87 -17.32 -1.30
C GLN A 8 -10.37 -18.67 -1.79
N GLU A 9 -11.56 -18.69 -2.39
CA GLU A 9 -12.02 -19.88 -3.11
C GLU A 9 -11.16 -20.05 -4.37
N MET A 10 -10.51 -21.21 -4.50
CA MET A 10 -9.58 -21.48 -5.60
C MET A 10 -10.06 -22.67 -6.43
N HIS A 11 -10.24 -22.45 -7.73
CA HIS A 11 -10.63 -23.47 -8.71
C HIS A 11 -9.56 -23.60 -9.80
N PRO A 12 -9.00 -24.80 -10.05
CA PRO A 12 -9.16 -26.03 -9.26
C PRO A 12 -8.64 -25.88 -7.83
N PRO A 13 -9.01 -26.76 -6.88
CA PRO A 13 -8.49 -26.73 -5.51
C PRO A 13 -6.96 -26.73 -5.52
N GLN A 14 -6.36 -25.76 -4.83
CA GLN A 14 -4.92 -25.66 -4.67
C GLN A 14 -4.56 -25.83 -3.19
N GLN A 15 -3.38 -26.39 -2.94
CA GLN A 15 -2.82 -26.50 -1.60
C GLN A 15 -1.81 -25.39 -1.37
N LEU A 16 -1.74 -24.91 -0.12
CA LEU A 16 -0.75 -23.96 0.32
C LEU A 16 0.08 -24.60 1.42
N ALA A 17 1.39 -24.54 1.28
CA ALA A 17 2.34 -24.84 2.33
C ALA A 17 3.45 -23.80 2.38
N VAL A 18 3.85 -23.51 3.62
CA VAL A 18 4.70 -22.37 3.93
C VAL A 18 5.73 -22.80 4.96
N TRP A 19 6.99 -22.44 4.73
CA TRP A 19 8.09 -22.61 5.67
C TRP A 19 8.79 -21.28 5.90
N LYS A 20 9.12 -21.02 7.15
CA LYS A 20 9.89 -19.85 7.55
C LYS A 20 11.29 -20.27 7.97
N ASN A 21 12.30 -19.50 7.58
CA ASN A 21 13.67 -19.65 8.08
C ASN A 21 14.28 -18.25 8.23
N GLY A 22 14.29 -17.71 9.44
CA GLY A 22 14.66 -16.31 9.67
C GLY A 22 13.75 -15.35 8.91
N GLU A 23 14.32 -14.59 7.98
CA GLU A 23 13.58 -13.67 7.08
C GLU A 23 13.26 -14.27 5.71
N GLN A 24 13.57 -15.55 5.50
CA GLN A 24 13.16 -16.27 4.30
C GLN A 24 11.80 -16.94 4.51
N LEU A 25 10.96 -16.87 3.49
CA LEU A 25 9.67 -17.54 3.44
C LEU A 25 9.60 -18.38 2.16
N ASN A 26 9.51 -19.69 2.32
CA ASN A 26 9.22 -20.59 1.22
C ASN A 26 7.71 -20.78 1.10
N ILE A 27 7.15 -20.51 -0.07
CA ILE A 27 5.73 -20.72 -0.38
C ILE A 27 5.64 -21.68 -1.57
N ASN A 28 5.10 -22.88 -1.33
CA ASN A 28 4.96 -23.94 -2.33
C ASN A 28 6.23 -24.18 -3.16
N GLY A 29 7.40 -24.14 -2.51
CA GLY A 29 8.68 -24.41 -3.15
C GLY A 29 9.46 -23.19 -3.63
N LEU A 30 8.83 -22.02 -3.73
CA LEU A 30 9.50 -20.77 -4.08
C LEU A 30 9.96 -20.05 -2.80
N THR A 31 11.28 -19.93 -2.62
CA THR A 31 11.89 -19.23 -1.49
C THR A 31 12.00 -17.74 -1.78
N ILE A 32 11.38 -16.92 -0.94
CA ILE A 32 11.45 -15.46 -0.98
C ILE A 32 12.38 -15.02 0.15
N ASP A 33 13.48 -14.34 -0.19
CA ASP A 33 14.41 -13.78 0.78
C ASP A 33 14.08 -12.30 1.02
N LEU A 34 13.66 -11.96 2.23
CA LEU A 34 13.20 -10.61 2.59
C LEU A 34 14.24 -9.81 3.38
N ALA A 35 15.49 -10.28 3.46
CA ALA A 35 16.56 -9.62 4.18
C ALA A 35 16.80 -8.16 3.74
N ASN A 36 16.56 -7.86 2.46
CA ASN A 36 16.77 -6.52 1.89
C ASN A 36 15.54 -5.60 2.02
N LEU A 37 14.42 -6.08 2.56
CA LEU A 37 13.24 -5.25 2.78
C LEU A 37 13.53 -4.26 3.92
N VAL A 38 13.60 -2.97 3.62
CA VAL A 38 13.92 -1.92 4.61
C VAL A 38 12.70 -1.53 5.44
N GLU A 39 12.94 -0.96 6.62
CA GLU A 39 11.89 -0.50 7.54
C GLU A 39 10.92 0.50 6.86
N GLY A 40 9.63 0.28 7.04
CA GLY A 40 8.55 1.10 6.47
C GLY A 40 8.35 0.95 4.95
N ALA A 41 9.23 0.22 4.25
CA ALA A 41 9.06 -0.01 2.82
C ALA A 41 7.98 -1.04 2.51
N ALA A 42 7.45 -0.94 1.29
CA ALA A 42 6.53 -1.89 0.69
C ALA A 42 7.15 -2.50 -0.57
N LEU A 43 7.21 -3.83 -0.64
CA LEU A 43 7.59 -4.58 -1.82
C LEU A 43 6.33 -5.11 -2.50
N PRO A 44 6.00 -4.66 -3.72
CA PRO A 44 4.76 -5.05 -4.38
C PRO A 44 4.81 -6.51 -4.86
N VAL A 45 3.64 -7.14 -4.97
CA VAL A 45 3.51 -8.58 -5.27
C VAL A 45 4.12 -8.97 -6.62
N ASN A 46 4.03 -8.08 -7.62
CA ASN A 46 4.58 -8.28 -8.95
C ASN A 46 6.13 -8.29 -8.97
N ALA A 47 6.78 -7.82 -7.92
CA ALA A 47 8.24 -7.88 -7.78
C ALA A 47 8.75 -9.29 -7.41
N ILE A 48 7.90 -10.15 -6.84
CA ILE A 48 8.32 -11.40 -6.19
C ILE A 48 8.05 -12.63 -7.07
N GLY A 49 7.06 -12.55 -7.96
CA GLY A 49 6.68 -13.66 -8.84
C GLY A 49 5.89 -14.78 -8.16
N SER A 50 5.40 -14.57 -6.93
CA SER A 50 4.53 -15.54 -6.22
C SER A 50 3.05 -15.19 -6.42
N ALA A 51 2.28 -16.13 -6.95
CA ALA A 51 0.83 -16.00 -7.09
C ALA A 51 0.07 -16.11 -5.75
N TRP A 52 0.77 -16.48 -4.67
CA TRP A 52 0.18 -16.72 -3.35
C TRP A 52 0.09 -15.48 -2.46
N LEU A 53 0.68 -14.36 -2.89
CA LEU A 53 0.66 -13.10 -2.15
C LEU A 53 -0.56 -12.26 -2.52
N ALA A 54 -1.36 -11.88 -1.54
CA ALA A 54 -2.56 -11.07 -1.74
C ALA A 54 -2.27 -9.56 -1.75
N THR A 55 -1.26 -9.12 -1.00
CA THR A 55 -0.91 -7.70 -0.82
C THR A 55 0.60 -7.50 -0.85
N PRO A 56 1.09 -6.28 -1.12
CA PRO A 56 2.51 -5.95 -0.94
C PRO A 56 3.04 -6.39 0.43
N ILE A 57 4.27 -6.88 0.46
CA ILE A 57 4.98 -7.23 1.69
C ILE A 57 5.53 -5.94 2.30
N ARG A 58 5.36 -5.74 3.60
CA ARG A 58 5.80 -4.54 4.30
C ARG A 58 6.70 -4.89 5.48
N ARG A 59 7.61 -3.99 5.83
CA ARG A 59 8.27 -4.03 7.14
C ARG A 59 7.71 -2.93 8.03
N ILE A 60 7.18 -3.30 9.19
CA ILE A 60 6.52 -2.39 10.12
C ILE A 60 6.96 -2.74 11.54
N GLY A 61 7.56 -1.78 12.24
CA GLY A 61 8.07 -1.98 13.60
C GLY A 61 9.15 -3.06 13.66
N GLY A 62 10.01 -3.14 12.64
CA GLY A 62 11.03 -4.18 12.51
C GLY A 62 10.50 -5.54 12.04
N GLN A 63 9.18 -5.75 12.00
CA GLN A 63 8.59 -7.03 11.60
C GLN A 63 8.19 -7.03 10.13
N VAL A 64 8.56 -8.10 9.42
CA VAL A 64 7.99 -8.40 8.10
C VAL A 64 6.53 -8.81 8.26
N VAL A 65 5.65 -8.15 7.52
CA VAL A 65 4.21 -8.38 7.44
C VAL A 65 3.83 -8.68 5.99
N LEU A 66 3.17 -9.81 5.76
CA LEU A 66 2.65 -10.20 4.44
C LEU A 66 1.26 -10.83 4.56
N THR A 67 0.53 -10.89 3.45
CA THR A 67 -0.78 -11.54 3.36
C THR A 67 -0.74 -12.63 2.30
N LEU A 68 -1.06 -13.87 2.69
CA LEU A 68 -1.17 -15.00 1.78
C LEU A 68 -2.62 -15.30 1.43
N PHE A 69 -2.88 -15.72 0.19
CA PHE A 69 -4.14 -16.35 -0.14
C PHE A 69 -4.22 -17.72 0.54
N LEU A 70 -5.22 -17.92 1.39
CA LEU A 70 -5.52 -19.21 1.99
C LEU A 70 -6.58 -19.90 1.14
N PRO A 71 -6.27 -21.02 0.46
CA PRO A 71 -7.26 -21.76 -0.33
C PRO A 71 -8.43 -22.16 0.55
N ASN A 72 -9.64 -21.87 0.12
CA ASN A 72 -10.87 -22.31 0.79
C ASN A 72 -11.79 -23.04 -0.17
N SER A 73 -12.70 -23.81 0.43
CA SER A 73 -13.82 -24.46 -0.25
C SER A 73 -15.13 -24.16 0.49
N PRO A 74 -16.28 -24.50 -0.09
CA PRO A 74 -17.58 -24.39 0.59
C PRO A 74 -17.65 -25.12 1.94
N GLU A 75 -16.82 -26.16 2.12
CA GLU A 75 -16.72 -27.01 3.30
C GLU A 75 -15.67 -26.53 4.31
N SER A 76 -14.94 -25.45 4.01
CA SER A 76 -13.92 -24.89 4.90
C SER A 76 -14.51 -24.49 6.26
N THR A 77 -13.73 -24.77 7.31
CA THR A 77 -14.06 -24.43 8.69
C THR A 77 -14.16 -22.91 8.91
N GLU A 78 -14.75 -22.50 10.03
CA GLU A 78 -14.83 -21.07 10.36
C GLU A 78 -13.44 -20.44 10.51
N ALA A 79 -12.49 -21.15 11.12
CA ALA A 79 -11.09 -20.70 11.25
C ALA A 79 -10.38 -20.55 9.90
N GLU A 80 -10.80 -21.29 8.87
CA GLU A 80 -10.32 -21.15 7.50
C GLU A 80 -10.97 -19.97 6.77
N ARG A 81 -12.27 -19.73 6.97
CA ARG A 81 -13.01 -18.63 6.33
C ARG A 81 -12.79 -17.27 6.99
N PHE A 82 -12.38 -17.26 8.25
CA PHE A 82 -12.10 -16.07 9.05
C PHE A 82 -10.81 -16.28 9.85
N PRO A 83 -9.66 -16.44 9.18
CA PRO A 83 -8.41 -16.75 9.83
C PRO A 83 -7.92 -15.56 10.66
N SER A 84 -7.38 -15.85 11.83
CA SER A 84 -6.61 -14.87 12.60
C SER A 84 -5.21 -14.70 12.01
N ASP A 85 -4.61 -13.54 12.23
CA ASP A 85 -3.22 -13.29 11.86
C ASP A 85 -2.29 -14.25 12.60
N LEU A 86 -1.31 -14.81 11.88
CA LEU A 86 -0.24 -15.61 12.47
C LEU A 86 0.87 -14.68 12.92
N VAL A 87 1.01 -14.50 14.23
CA VAL A 87 2.01 -13.62 14.87
C VAL A 87 3.14 -14.47 15.44
N ASP A 88 4.36 -13.93 15.45
CA ASP A 88 5.57 -14.57 15.99
C ASP A 88 5.81 -16.00 15.47
N VAL A 89 5.60 -16.17 14.16
CA VAL A 89 5.74 -17.46 13.48
C VAL A 89 7.16 -18.02 13.69
N PRO A 90 7.32 -19.22 14.27
CA PRO A 90 8.63 -19.84 14.49
C PRO A 90 9.26 -20.27 13.16
N ASP A 91 10.57 -20.54 13.18
CA ASP A 91 11.22 -21.19 12.05
C ASP A 91 10.76 -22.63 11.89
N GLY A 92 10.78 -23.11 10.65
CA GLY A 92 10.21 -24.39 10.25
C GLY A 92 8.85 -24.22 9.56
N ARG A 93 8.03 -25.28 9.64
CA ARG A 93 6.72 -25.32 8.99
C ARG A 93 5.76 -24.34 9.66
N VAL A 94 5.09 -23.51 8.85
CA VAL A 94 4.03 -22.63 9.32
C VAL A 94 2.73 -23.42 9.44
N ALA A 95 2.10 -23.37 10.61
CA ALA A 95 0.79 -23.99 10.84
C ALA A 95 -0.32 -23.12 10.27
N LEU A 96 -0.98 -23.59 9.21
CA LEU A 96 -2.13 -22.91 8.60
C LEU A 96 -3.45 -23.47 9.17
N PRO A 97 -4.47 -22.62 9.37
CA PRO A 97 -5.76 -23.05 9.93
C PRO A 97 -6.45 -24.05 8.98
N GLY A 98 -6.91 -25.17 9.54
CA GLY A 98 -7.65 -26.21 8.81
C GLY A 98 -6.90 -26.92 7.68
N LYS A 99 -5.61 -26.63 7.45
CA LYS A 99 -4.81 -27.27 6.40
C LYS A 99 -3.95 -28.40 6.97
N PRO A 100 -3.94 -29.58 6.31
CA PRO A 100 -3.11 -30.68 6.73
C PRO A 100 -1.62 -30.33 6.68
N ALA A 101 -0.84 -31.08 7.46
CA ALA A 101 0.61 -31.06 7.34
C ALA A 101 1.04 -31.81 6.09
N GLU A 102 1.19 -31.06 5.01
CA GLU A 102 1.82 -31.56 3.80
C GLU A 102 3.32 -31.26 3.86
N GLU A 103 4.12 -32.31 3.70
CA GLU A 103 5.55 -32.27 3.97
C GLU A 103 6.40 -31.93 2.75
N HIS A 104 5.85 -32.03 1.53
CA HIS A 104 6.64 -31.96 0.30
C HIS A 104 5.96 -31.14 -0.80
N PHE A 105 6.70 -30.13 -1.26
CA PHE A 105 6.44 -29.39 -2.49
C PHE A 105 7.73 -29.40 -3.34
N PRO A 106 7.62 -29.29 -4.67
CA PRO A 106 8.81 -29.22 -5.51
C PRO A 106 9.67 -28.02 -5.11
N THR A 107 10.98 -28.17 -5.01
CA THR A 107 11.86 -27.01 -4.80
C THR A 107 11.93 -26.22 -6.11
N LEU A 108 11.33 -25.03 -6.13
CA LEU A 108 11.35 -24.12 -7.29
C LEU A 108 12.57 -23.19 -7.25
N GLY A 109 13.29 -23.14 -6.13
CA GLY A 109 14.46 -22.30 -5.93
C GLY A 109 14.11 -20.95 -5.31
N PHE A 110 14.96 -19.95 -5.54
CA PHE A 110 14.79 -18.60 -5.02
C PHE A 110 14.02 -17.70 -6.00
N ALA A 111 13.09 -16.92 -5.46
CA ALA A 111 12.42 -15.85 -6.17
C ALA A 111 13.44 -14.82 -6.68
N GLN A 112 13.33 -14.46 -7.97
CA GLN A 112 14.09 -13.35 -8.53
C GLN A 112 13.36 -12.05 -8.20
N ILE A 113 13.65 -11.50 -7.02
CA ILE A 113 12.96 -10.30 -6.53
C ILE A 113 13.46 -9.06 -7.26
N ASP A 114 12.54 -8.35 -7.93
CA ASP A 114 12.83 -7.03 -8.50
C ASP A 114 12.77 -5.95 -7.42
N TRP A 115 13.91 -5.74 -6.75
CA TRP A 115 14.05 -4.73 -5.70
C TRP A 115 13.90 -3.30 -6.22
N SER A 116 13.98 -3.05 -7.52
CA SER A 116 13.75 -1.71 -8.08
C SER A 116 12.30 -1.24 -7.92
N LEU A 117 11.37 -2.18 -7.70
CA LEU A 117 9.96 -1.91 -7.43
C LEU A 117 9.65 -1.67 -5.95
N MET A 118 10.63 -1.82 -5.05
CA MET A 118 10.44 -1.53 -3.63
C MET A 118 10.17 -0.03 -3.43
N GLN A 119 9.08 0.27 -2.73
CA GLN A 119 8.68 1.64 -2.42
C GLN A 119 9.04 1.95 -0.96
N THR A 120 9.92 2.91 -0.75
CA THR A 120 10.28 3.41 0.57
C THR A 120 9.15 4.22 1.19
N VAL A 121 9.27 4.58 2.48
CA VAL A 121 8.31 5.48 3.15
C VAL A 121 8.23 6.82 2.42
N ALA A 122 9.37 7.41 2.05
CA ALA A 122 9.42 8.69 1.36
C ALA A 122 8.73 8.65 0.00
N GLN A 123 9.00 7.62 -0.82
CA GLN A 123 8.34 7.47 -2.12
C GLN A 123 6.82 7.27 -2.00
N GLN A 124 6.37 6.48 -1.01
CA GLN A 124 4.93 6.31 -0.77
C GLN A 124 4.28 7.62 -0.32
N ALA A 125 4.93 8.35 0.60
CA ALA A 125 4.47 9.66 1.07
C ALA A 125 4.39 10.68 -0.06
N GLU A 126 5.36 10.67 -0.99
CA GLU A 126 5.36 11.51 -2.18
C GLU A 126 4.14 11.25 -3.06
N VAL A 127 3.88 9.98 -3.41
CA VAL A 127 2.74 9.61 -4.26
C VAL A 127 1.41 10.04 -3.63
N LEU A 128 1.23 9.78 -2.33
CA LEU A 128 0.02 10.18 -1.60
C LEU A 128 -0.13 11.71 -1.54
N THR A 129 0.95 12.41 -1.25
CA THR A 129 0.96 13.88 -1.19
C THR A 129 0.63 14.51 -2.53
N LEU A 130 1.21 14.01 -3.63
CA LEU A 130 0.90 14.49 -4.97
C LEU A 130 -0.57 14.27 -5.33
N ALA A 131 -1.15 13.13 -4.92
CA ALA A 131 -2.58 12.88 -5.08
C ALA A 131 -3.44 13.88 -4.29
N THR A 132 -3.04 14.22 -3.06
CA THR A 132 -3.69 15.27 -2.25
C THR A 132 -3.59 16.63 -2.91
N ILE A 133 -2.41 17.05 -3.39
CA ILE A 133 -2.23 18.32 -4.11
C ILE A 133 -3.14 18.37 -5.34
N ALA A 134 -3.20 17.29 -6.12
CA ALA A 134 -4.05 17.21 -7.30
C ALA A 134 -5.54 17.31 -6.93
N HIS A 135 -5.96 16.72 -5.82
CA HIS A 135 -7.32 16.84 -5.31
C HIS A 135 -7.66 18.28 -4.92
N LEU A 136 -6.83 18.91 -4.07
CA LEU A 136 -7.04 20.29 -3.60
C LEU A 136 -6.99 21.32 -4.74
N ARG A 137 -6.16 21.09 -5.76
CA ARG A 137 -6.14 21.92 -6.97
C ARG A 137 -7.45 21.87 -7.73
N ARG A 138 -8.04 20.68 -7.89
CA ARG A 138 -9.34 20.53 -8.56
C ARG A 138 -10.44 21.29 -7.82
N GLU A 139 -10.46 21.22 -6.49
CA GLU A 139 -11.42 21.99 -5.69
C GLU A 139 -11.22 23.51 -5.86
N ALA A 140 -9.97 23.96 -5.82
CA ALA A 140 -9.65 25.37 -6.04
C ALA A 140 -10.03 25.84 -7.46
N ASP A 141 -9.82 25.01 -8.49
CA ASP A 141 -10.22 25.32 -9.86
C ASP A 141 -11.76 25.50 -9.96
N LEU A 142 -12.53 24.67 -9.28
CA LEU A 142 -13.99 24.78 -9.22
C LEU A 142 -14.47 26.05 -8.50
N ALA A 143 -13.78 26.46 -7.43
CA ALA A 143 -14.11 27.69 -6.70
C ALA A 143 -13.73 28.97 -7.50
N VAL A 144 -12.60 28.93 -8.21
CA VAL A 144 -12.11 30.07 -9.00
C VAL A 144 -12.99 30.36 -10.21
N ALA A 145 -13.52 29.33 -10.88
CA ALA A 145 -14.26 29.49 -12.15
C ALA A 145 -15.39 30.53 -12.08
N PRO A 146 -16.41 30.42 -11.19
CA PRO A 146 -17.49 31.39 -11.14
C PRO A 146 -17.04 32.80 -10.72
N LEU A 147 -16.05 32.90 -9.83
CA LEU A 147 -15.50 34.19 -9.37
C LEU A 147 -14.73 34.90 -10.49
N ALA A 148 -13.97 34.14 -11.28
CA ALA A 148 -13.25 34.66 -12.43
C ALA A 148 -14.22 35.17 -13.51
N ASP A 149 -15.30 34.43 -13.77
CA ASP A 149 -16.36 34.85 -14.69
C ASP A 149 -17.04 36.14 -14.22
N ALA A 150 -17.41 36.22 -12.93
CA ALA A 150 -18.00 37.43 -12.36
C ALA A 150 -17.09 38.65 -12.49
N VAL A 151 -15.79 38.50 -12.27
CA VAL A 151 -14.81 39.59 -12.46
C VAL A 151 -14.67 39.95 -13.93
N ALA A 152 -14.60 38.96 -14.83
CA ALA A 152 -14.47 39.19 -16.27
C ALA A 152 -15.70 39.89 -16.87
N LEU A 153 -16.88 39.63 -16.33
CA LEU A 153 -18.14 40.28 -16.70
C LEU A 153 -18.36 41.63 -15.96
N GLU A 154 -17.41 42.06 -15.13
CA GLU A 154 -17.53 43.25 -14.28
C GLU A 154 -18.75 43.22 -13.34
N MET A 155 -19.20 42.01 -12.99
CA MET A 155 -20.36 41.74 -12.11
C MET A 155 -19.94 41.39 -10.68
N ALA A 156 -18.64 41.20 -10.43
CA ALA A 156 -18.12 40.82 -9.12
C ALA A 156 -18.25 41.96 -8.10
N SER A 157 -18.75 41.60 -6.92
CA SER A 157 -18.60 42.40 -5.71
C SER A 157 -17.13 42.49 -5.25
N GLU A 158 -16.82 43.47 -4.39
CA GLU A 158 -15.48 43.58 -3.79
C GLU A 158 -15.09 42.31 -2.99
N GLU A 159 -16.07 41.67 -2.33
CA GLU A 159 -15.88 40.42 -1.60
C GLU A 159 -15.51 39.26 -2.53
N GLU A 160 -16.20 39.11 -3.67
CA GLU A 160 -15.89 38.08 -4.67
C GLU A 160 -14.52 38.30 -5.30
N ALA A 161 -14.15 39.55 -5.59
CA ALA A 161 -12.83 39.90 -6.10
C ALA A 161 -11.71 39.60 -5.08
N ALA A 162 -11.96 39.82 -3.78
CA ALA A 162 -11.03 39.44 -2.71
C ALA A 162 -10.90 37.91 -2.60
N LYS A 163 -12.03 37.18 -2.58
CA LYS A 163 -12.04 35.71 -2.56
C LYS A 163 -11.32 35.11 -3.77
N LEU A 164 -11.48 35.68 -4.97
CA LEU A 164 -10.77 35.24 -6.16
C LEU A 164 -9.24 35.32 -5.95
N LYS A 165 -8.75 36.42 -5.38
CA LYS A 165 -7.32 36.59 -5.09
C LYS A 165 -6.83 35.58 -4.07
N ASP A 166 -7.62 35.29 -3.04
CA ASP A 166 -7.27 34.30 -2.01
C ASP A 166 -7.21 32.88 -2.59
N TRP A 167 -8.18 32.48 -3.41
CA TRP A 167 -8.16 31.20 -4.11
C TRP A 167 -7.01 31.08 -5.12
N GLN A 168 -6.70 32.15 -5.86
CA GLN A 168 -5.53 32.19 -6.75
C GLN A 168 -4.22 32.05 -5.95
N ARG A 169 -4.09 32.75 -4.82
CA ARG A 169 -2.94 32.60 -3.91
C ARG A 169 -2.84 31.16 -3.40
N TYR A 170 -3.95 30.56 -2.98
CA TYR A 170 -4.01 29.17 -2.51
C TYR A 170 -3.50 28.18 -3.57
N ARG A 171 -3.95 28.31 -4.84
CA ARG A 171 -3.43 27.49 -5.95
C ARG A 171 -1.92 27.64 -6.11
N VAL A 172 -1.40 28.87 -6.07
CA VAL A 172 0.05 29.10 -6.15
C VAL A 172 0.80 28.45 -4.99
N LEU A 173 0.26 28.51 -3.77
CA LEU A 173 0.85 27.85 -2.60
C LEU A 173 0.84 26.33 -2.74
N LEU A 174 -0.26 25.73 -3.21
CA LEU A 174 -0.32 24.30 -3.51
C LEU A 174 0.74 23.85 -4.52
N ASN A 175 1.08 24.69 -5.50
CA ASN A 175 2.13 24.38 -6.48
C ASN A 175 3.53 24.35 -5.86
N ARG A 176 3.73 25.09 -4.75
CA ARG A 176 5.01 25.20 -4.05
C ARG A 176 5.17 24.21 -2.91
N VAL A 177 4.14 23.40 -2.61
CA VAL A 177 4.24 22.36 -1.59
C VAL A 177 5.43 21.42 -1.82
N PRO A 178 5.75 20.97 -3.06
CA PRO A 178 6.94 20.15 -3.32
C PRO A 178 8.29 20.84 -3.09
N GLU A 179 8.31 22.17 -2.94
CA GLU A 179 9.53 22.95 -2.71
C GLU A 179 9.83 23.13 -1.21
N GLN A 180 8.96 22.64 -0.33
CA GLN A 180 9.16 22.72 1.11
C GLN A 180 10.30 21.80 1.59
N SER A 181 11.02 22.23 2.64
CA SER A 181 12.14 21.45 3.19
C SER A 181 11.73 20.13 3.83
N GLY A 182 10.47 19.99 4.26
CA GLY A 182 9.93 18.75 4.83
C GLY A 182 9.28 17.81 3.81
N TRP A 183 9.38 18.12 2.50
CA TRP A 183 8.85 17.25 1.46
C TRP A 183 9.49 15.84 1.52
N PRO A 184 8.70 14.77 1.32
CA PRO A 184 7.24 14.68 1.20
C PRO A 184 6.54 14.29 2.52
N THR A 185 7.24 14.29 3.65
CA THR A 185 6.76 13.68 4.91
C THR A 185 6.20 14.69 5.90
N GLU A 186 6.80 15.87 6.02
CA GLU A 186 6.41 16.94 6.93
C GLU A 186 6.02 18.17 6.12
N ILE A 187 4.72 18.33 5.88
CA ILE A 187 4.19 19.36 4.98
C ILE A 187 3.35 20.36 5.75
N ASP A 188 3.65 21.64 5.54
CA ASP A 188 2.80 22.75 5.94
C ASP A 188 1.78 23.05 4.84
N TRP A 189 0.55 22.59 5.04
CA TRP A 189 -0.52 22.74 4.06
C TRP A 189 -1.08 24.17 4.08
N PRO A 190 -1.28 24.82 2.92
CA PRO A 190 -1.89 26.14 2.90
C PRO A 190 -3.33 26.08 3.46
N ALA A 191 -3.74 27.14 4.16
CA ALA A 191 -5.10 27.22 4.70
C ALA A 191 -6.13 27.39 3.56
N LEU A 192 -7.25 26.66 3.68
CA LEU A 192 -8.37 26.79 2.75
C LEU A 192 -9.00 28.19 2.85
N PRO A 193 -9.20 28.89 1.72
CA PRO A 193 -9.94 30.16 1.69
C PRO A 193 -11.41 29.99 2.07
N ALA A 194 -12.02 31.04 2.64
CA ALA A 194 -13.42 31.08 3.09
C ALA A 194 -14.38 31.79 2.12
#